data_AF-J3P0L5-F1
#
_entry.id   AF-J3P0L5-F1
#
_cell.length_a   1.000
_cell.length_b   1.000
_cell.length_c   1.000
_cell.angle_alpha   90.00
_cell.angle_beta   90.00
_cell.angle_gamma   90.00
#
_symmetry.space_group_name_H-M   'P 1'
#
loop_
_entity.id
_entity.type
_entity.pdbx_description
1 polymer ?
#
loop_
_entity_poly.entity_id
_entity_poly.type
_entity_poly.pdbx_seq_one_letter_code
_entity_poly.pdbx_strand_id
1 'polypeptide(L)'
;MSLANDKFPSSAAFDAIASALSNDADKKDAIKQGKALFAFTLKNTAGETESWHIDLREKGEVAKGLGEKPNVTLTLSDADFGNLVIGKANAQKLFMSGKLKIKGDVMKATKLDPILKKAQTKAKL
;
A
#
# COMPACT_ATOMS: atom_id res chain seq x y z
N MET A 1 -14.44 8.68 4.72
CA MET A 1 -13.63 9.89 4.48
C MET A 1 -12.53 9.51 3.50
N SER A 2 -12.17 10.37 2.55
CA SER A 2 -11.11 10.06 1.58
C SER A 2 -9.74 10.00 2.25
N LEU A 3 -8.94 9.02 1.82
CA LEU A 3 -7.55 8.84 2.21
C LEU A 3 -6.60 9.67 1.34
N ALA A 4 -7.08 10.23 0.22
CA ALA A 4 -6.31 11.07 -0.67
C ALA A 4 -5.75 12.33 0.02
N ASN A 5 -4.67 12.82 -0.55
CA ASN A 5 -3.97 14.05 -0.20
C ASN A 5 -3.43 14.67 -1.50
N ASP A 6 -3.79 15.92 -1.80
CA ASP A 6 -3.44 16.59 -3.05
C ASP A 6 -1.92 16.76 -3.25
N LYS A 7 -1.15 16.81 -2.16
CA LYS A 7 0.32 16.85 -2.20
C LYS A 7 0.96 15.51 -2.58
N PHE A 8 0.16 14.44 -2.57
CA PHE A 8 0.53 13.06 -2.88
C PHE A 8 -0.53 12.45 -3.81
N PRO A 9 -0.60 12.84 -5.10
CA PRO A 9 -1.68 12.42 -5.99
C PRO A 9 -1.89 10.91 -6.07
N SER A 10 -0.82 10.12 -5.91
CA SER A 10 -0.92 8.66 -5.90
C SER A 10 -1.67 8.08 -4.69
N SER A 11 -1.86 8.88 -3.63
CA SER A 11 -2.60 8.48 -2.42
C SER A 11 -4.08 8.16 -2.65
N ALA A 12 -4.67 8.60 -3.77
CA ALA A 12 -6.00 8.17 -4.20
C ALA A 12 -6.09 6.63 -4.38
N ALA A 13 -4.96 5.96 -4.63
CA ALA A 13 -4.94 4.50 -4.70
C ALA A 13 -5.30 3.84 -3.36
N PHE A 14 -5.09 4.50 -2.21
CA PHE A 14 -5.51 3.97 -0.92
C PHE A 14 -7.04 3.91 -0.79
N ASP A 15 -7.77 4.86 -1.39
CA ASP A 15 -9.23 4.80 -1.47
C ASP A 15 -9.69 3.63 -2.34
N ALA A 16 -9.02 3.38 -3.48
CA ALA A 16 -9.31 2.23 -4.32
C ALA A 16 -9.04 0.89 -3.61
N ILE A 17 -7.95 0.79 -2.85
CA ILE A 17 -7.65 -0.39 -2.04
C ILE A 17 -8.69 -0.57 -0.92
N ALA A 18 -9.07 0.51 -0.23
CA ALA A 18 -10.12 0.46 0.78
C ALA A 18 -11.44 -0.04 0.20
N SER A 19 -11.81 0.44 -0.99
CA SER A 19 -12.99 -0.03 -1.74
C SER A 19 -12.88 -1.52 -2.10
N ALA A 20 -11.71 -2.00 -2.49
CA ALA A 20 -11.49 -3.41 -2.80
C ALA A 20 -11.70 -4.34 -1.58
N LEU A 21 -11.49 -3.82 -0.37
CA LEU A 21 -11.68 -4.49 0.93
C LEU A 21 -13.06 -4.24 1.56
N SER A 22 -13.98 -3.58 0.86
CA SER A 22 -15.26 -3.16 1.44
C SER A 22 -16.23 -4.32 1.75
N ASN A 23 -16.21 -5.39 0.96
CA ASN A 23 -17.06 -6.57 1.21
C ASN A 23 -16.35 -7.61 2.10
N ASP A 24 -17.16 -8.34 2.86
CA ASP A 24 -16.67 -9.28 3.87
C ASP A 24 -15.84 -10.43 3.32
N ALA A 25 -16.18 -10.96 2.14
CA ALA A 25 -15.48 -12.10 1.56
C ALA A 25 -14.05 -11.69 1.16
N ASP A 26 -13.92 -10.58 0.44
CA ASP A 26 -12.62 -10.05 0.01
C ASP A 26 -11.78 -9.55 1.18
N LYS A 27 -12.42 -8.94 2.18
CA LYS A 27 -11.75 -8.53 3.42
C LYS A 27 -11.17 -9.73 4.17
N LYS A 28 -11.97 -10.77 4.41
CA LYS A 28 -11.53 -11.99 5.11
C LYS A 28 -10.42 -12.71 4.34
N ASP A 29 -10.53 -12.77 3.01
CA ASP A 29 -9.51 -13.32 2.13
C ASP A 29 -8.19 -12.53 2.24
N ALA A 30 -8.26 -11.20 2.15
CA ALA A 30 -7.10 -10.33 2.27
C ALA A 30 -6.40 -10.43 3.64
N ILE A 31 -7.16 -10.50 4.74
CA ILE A 31 -6.61 -10.71 6.10
C ILE A 31 -5.91 -12.07 6.18
N LYS A 32 -6.52 -13.13 5.66
CA LYS A 32 -5.94 -14.48 5.67
C LYS A 32 -4.64 -14.56 4.87
N GLN A 33 -4.56 -13.85 3.75
CA GLN A 33 -3.36 -13.83 2.91
C GLN A 33 -2.27 -12.93 3.50
N GLY A 34 -2.63 -11.69 3.87
CA GLY A 34 -1.70 -10.65 4.31
C GLY A 34 -1.06 -10.94 5.68
N LYS A 35 -1.86 -11.21 6.71
CA LYS A 35 -1.42 -11.48 8.10
C LYS A 35 -0.38 -10.48 8.62
N ALA A 36 -0.53 -9.22 8.27
CA ALA A 36 0.45 -8.17 8.54
C ALA A 36 -0.16 -6.77 8.45
N LEU A 37 0.42 -5.84 9.20
CA LEU A 37 0.17 -4.41 9.05
C LEU A 37 1.27 -3.82 8.16
N PHE A 38 0.88 -3.28 7.01
CA PHE A 38 1.76 -2.68 6.01
C PHE A 38 1.67 -1.16 6.07
N ALA A 39 2.73 -0.49 6.49
CA ALA A 39 2.85 0.95 6.41
C ALA A 39 3.52 1.37 5.09
N PHE A 40 3.07 2.49 4.54
CA PHE A 40 3.64 3.16 3.38
C PHE A 40 4.01 4.56 3.80
N THR A 41 5.24 4.96 3.51
CA THR A 41 5.68 6.36 3.65
C THR A 41 6.06 6.85 2.27
N LEU A 42 5.27 7.76 1.74
CA LEU A 42 5.50 8.36 0.43
C LEU A 42 6.31 9.64 0.60
N LYS A 43 7.23 9.90 -0.33
CA LYS A 43 7.95 11.16 -0.45
C LYS A 43 7.55 11.87 -1.74
N ASN A 44 7.10 13.12 -1.65
CA ASN A 44 6.80 13.94 -2.83
C ASN A 44 8.05 14.68 -3.34
N THR A 45 7.91 15.42 -4.44
CA THR A 45 9.00 16.18 -5.08
C THR A 45 9.45 17.39 -4.26
N ALA A 46 8.60 17.93 -3.38
CA ALA A 46 8.94 18.98 -2.43
C ALA A 46 9.75 18.47 -1.22
N GLY A 47 9.95 17.15 -1.11
CA GLY A 47 10.68 16.52 -0.02
C GLY A 47 9.83 16.23 1.22
N GLU A 48 8.53 16.53 1.17
CA GLU A 48 7.58 16.20 2.23
C GLU A 48 7.29 14.70 2.26
N THR A 49 6.91 14.20 3.43
CA THR A 49 6.53 12.80 3.62
C THR A 49 5.18 12.68 4.28
N GLU A 50 4.38 11.73 3.82
CA GLU A 50 3.11 11.35 4.44
C GLU A 50 3.00 9.83 4.46
N SER A 51 2.23 9.30 5.42
CA SER A 51 2.08 7.87 5.60
C SER A 51 0.64 7.38 5.59
N TRP A 52 0.48 6.14 5.15
CA TRP A 52 -0.76 5.37 5.16
C TRP A 52 -0.44 3.94 5.58
N HIS A 53 -1.45 3.18 5.98
CA HIS A 53 -1.29 1.77 6.25
C HIS A 53 -2.48 0.96 5.76
N ILE A 54 -2.20 -0.31 5.46
CA ILE A 54 -3.17 -1.36 5.18
C ILE A 54 -3.04 -2.38 6.30
N ASP A 55 -4.05 -2.49 7.14
CA ASP A 55 -4.13 -3.50 8.21
C ASP A 55 -4.78 -4.77 7.64
N LEU A 56 -3.95 -5.74 7.26
CA LEU A 56 -4.37 -7.11 6.96
C LEU A 56 -3.96 -8.06 8.09
N ARG A 57 -3.64 -7.52 9.27
CA ARG A 57 -3.32 -8.30 10.47
C ARG A 57 -4.61 -8.70 11.18
N GLU A 58 -5.52 -7.75 11.35
CA GLU A 58 -6.74 -7.91 12.14
C GLU A 58 -7.97 -7.34 11.44
N LYS A 59 -7.91 -6.08 11.00
CA LYS A 59 -9.13 -5.33 10.67
C LYS A 59 -9.54 -5.38 9.20
N GLY A 60 -8.60 -5.57 8.28
CA GLY A 60 -8.86 -5.46 6.85
C GLY A 60 -9.24 -4.03 6.44
N GLU A 61 -8.54 -3.03 6.98
CA GLU A 61 -8.82 -1.61 6.77
C GLU A 61 -7.61 -0.85 6.21
N VAL A 62 -7.89 0.31 5.62
CA VAL A 62 -6.87 1.25 5.15
C VAL A 62 -7.07 2.58 5.86
N ALA A 63 -5.99 3.16 6.37
CA ALA A 63 -6.05 4.43 7.10
C ALA A 63 -4.76 5.25 6.95
N LYS A 64 -4.82 6.52 7.35
CA LYS A 64 -3.66 7.42 7.39
C LYS A 64 -2.72 7.07 8.55
N GLY A 65 -1.46 7.48 8.44
CA GLY A 65 -0.38 7.20 9.40
C GLY A 65 0.23 5.80 9.25
N LEU A 66 1.22 5.50 10.10
CA LEU A 66 1.98 4.24 10.05
C LEU A 66 1.24 3.02 10.62
N GLY A 67 0.15 3.23 11.35
CA GLY A 67 -0.51 2.19 12.14
C GLY A 67 0.32 1.76 13.36
N GLU A 68 -0.27 0.94 14.23
CA GLU A 68 0.41 0.47 15.45
C GLU A 68 1.34 -0.71 15.16
N LYS A 69 2.65 -0.50 15.35
CA LYS A 69 3.70 -1.52 15.20
C LYS A 69 3.62 -2.21 13.82
N PRO A 70 3.86 -1.47 12.73
CA PRO A 70 3.83 -2.06 11.39
C PRO A 70 4.82 -3.22 11.29
N ASN A 71 4.38 -4.31 10.69
CA ASN A 71 5.26 -5.44 10.38
C ASN A 71 6.24 -5.07 9.26
N VAL A 72 5.78 -4.23 8.34
CA VAL A 72 6.52 -3.78 7.17
C VAL A 72 6.29 -2.28 7.00
N THR A 73 7.36 -1.53 6.77
CA THR A 73 7.28 -0.13 6.30
C THR A 73 7.93 -0.05 4.93
N LEU A 74 7.14 0.32 3.93
CA LEU A 74 7.55 0.55 2.56
C LEU A 74 7.75 2.05 2.36
N THR A 75 8.96 2.47 1.98
CA THR A 75 9.27 3.87 1.69
C THR A 75 9.67 4.04 0.24
N LEU A 76 8.98 4.91 -0.49
CA LEU A 76 9.21 5.17 -1.91
C LEU A 76 8.68 6.55 -2.29
N SER A 77 8.97 7.01 -3.51
CA SER A 77 8.41 8.26 -4.01
C SER A 77 6.90 8.12 -4.31
N ASP A 78 6.16 9.22 -4.24
CA ASP A 78 4.75 9.27 -4.67
C ASP A 78 4.60 8.77 -6.12
N ALA A 79 5.50 9.17 -7.02
CA ALA A 79 5.50 8.75 -8.41
C ALA A 79 5.76 7.23 -8.58
N ASP A 80 6.74 6.67 -7.86
CA ASP A 80 7.02 5.23 -7.93
C ASP A 80 5.87 4.41 -7.33
N PHE A 81 5.22 4.90 -6.26
CA PHE A 81 4.01 4.27 -5.71
C PHE A 81 2.87 4.30 -6.73
N GLY A 82 2.61 5.45 -7.36
CA GLY A 82 1.64 5.58 -8.45
C GLY A 82 1.90 4.58 -9.57
N ASN A 83 3.14 4.45 -10.03
CA ASN A 83 3.50 3.46 -11.06
C ASN A 83 3.34 2.01 -10.58
N LEU A 84 3.65 1.72 -9.33
CA LEU A 84 3.48 0.40 -8.73
C LEU A 84 2.00 0.00 -8.68
N VAL A 85 1.14 0.89 -8.17
CA VAL A 85 -0.29 0.60 -7.99
C VAL A 85 -1.05 0.52 -9.30
N ILE A 86 -0.55 1.08 -10.41
CA ILE A 86 -1.15 0.89 -11.75
C ILE A 86 -0.45 -0.20 -12.57
N GLY A 87 0.53 -0.91 -11.99
CA GLY A 87 1.25 -2.00 -12.64
C GLY A 87 2.28 -1.58 -13.69
N LYS A 88 2.63 -0.29 -13.77
CA LYS A 88 3.71 0.23 -14.64
C LYS A 88 5.10 0.04 -14.03
N ALA A 89 5.19 -0.20 -12.72
CA ALA A 89 6.43 -0.55 -12.04
C ALA A 89 6.29 -1.89 -11.30
N ASN A 90 7.43 -2.52 -11.04
CA ASN A 90 7.52 -3.79 -10.32
C ASN A 90 8.23 -3.55 -8.97
N ALA A 91 7.64 -4.02 -7.87
CA ALA A 91 8.16 -3.80 -6.52
C ALA A 91 9.57 -4.38 -6.32
N GLN A 92 9.87 -5.56 -6.88
CA GLN A 92 11.18 -6.18 -6.75
C GLN A 92 12.25 -5.34 -7.45
N LYS A 93 11.97 -4.83 -8.66
CA LYS A 93 12.89 -3.94 -9.38
C LYS A 93 13.13 -2.63 -8.62
N LEU A 94 12.07 -2.01 -8.09
CA LEU A 94 12.19 -0.79 -7.29
C LEU A 94 13.02 -1.02 -6.02
N PHE A 95 12.86 -2.19 -5.39
CA PHE A 95 13.62 -2.56 -4.21
C PHE A 95 15.10 -2.77 -4.54
N MET A 96 15.40 -3.56 -5.58
CA MET A 96 16.77 -3.80 -6.04
C MET A 96 17.48 -2.51 -6.47
N SER A 97 16.75 -1.53 -7.02
CA SER A 97 17.32 -0.23 -7.40
C SER A 97 17.37 0.79 -6.25
N GLY A 98 16.97 0.41 -5.03
CA GLY A 98 16.94 1.29 -3.85
C GLY A 98 15.85 2.38 -3.85
N LYS A 99 14.94 2.36 -4.84
CA LYS A 99 13.81 3.31 -4.95
C LYS A 99 12.66 2.96 -4.01
N LEU A 100 12.49 1.66 -3.74
CA LEU A 100 11.66 1.15 -2.66
C LEU A 100 12.60 0.68 -1.53
N LYS A 101 12.41 1.23 -0.34
CA LYS A 101 13.06 0.74 0.88
C LYS A 101 12.04 -0.03 1.70
N ILE A 102 12.47 -1.16 2.26
CA ILE A 102 11.63 -2.00 3.11
C ILE A 102 12.31 -2.09 4.47
N LYS A 103 11.58 -1.72 5.53
CA LYS A 103 11.95 -1.96 6.93
C LYS A 103 11.00 -2.97 7.54
N GLY A 104 11.53 -3.89 8.34
CA GLY A 104 10.75 -4.95 8.99
C GLY A 104 10.80 -6.27 8.24
N ASP A 105 9.68 -7.01 8.22
CA ASP A 105 9.61 -8.37 7.69
C ASP A 105 9.47 -8.37 6.15
N VAL A 106 10.59 -8.57 5.45
CA VAL A 106 10.64 -8.62 3.98
C VAL A 106 9.79 -9.75 3.41
N MET A 107 9.70 -10.91 4.09
CA MET A 107 8.86 -12.00 3.62
C MET A 107 7.39 -11.61 3.64
N LYS A 108 6.94 -10.92 4.70
CA LYS A 108 5.58 -10.35 4.74
C LYS A 108 5.35 -9.34 3.64
N ALA A 109 6.35 -8.51 3.29
CA ALA A 109 6.22 -7.51 2.21
C ALA A 109 5.77 -8.13 0.87
N THR A 110 6.21 -9.36 0.58
CA THR A 110 5.81 -10.07 -0.66
C THR A 110 4.32 -10.40 -0.75
N LYS A 111 3.64 -10.52 0.40
CA LYS A 111 2.20 -10.84 0.48
C LYS A 111 1.31 -9.69 0.03
N LEU A 112 1.88 -8.50 -0.13
CA LEU A 112 1.17 -7.32 -0.59
C LEU A 112 0.88 -7.35 -2.10
N ASP A 113 1.73 -8.01 -2.90
CA ASP A 113 1.60 -8.08 -4.36
C ASP A 113 0.23 -8.61 -4.85
N PRO A 114 -0.29 -9.77 -4.39
CA PRO A 114 -1.61 -10.25 -4.82
C PRO A 114 -2.75 -9.31 -4.40
N ILE A 115 -2.61 -8.61 -3.27
CA ILE A 115 -3.62 -7.66 -2.77
C ILE A 115 -3.67 -6.41 -3.67
N LEU A 116 -2.51 -5.86 -4.03
CA LEU A 116 -2.42 -4.71 -4.94
C LEU A 116 -2.95 -5.07 -6.33
N LYS A 117 -2.64 -6.27 -6.84
CA LYS A 117 -3.18 -6.77 -8.13
C LYS A 117 -4.71 -6.92 -8.12
N LYS A 118 -5.29 -7.36 -6.99
CA LYS A 118 -6.74 -7.45 -6.83
C LYS A 118 -7.38 -6.06 -6.82
N ALA A 119 -6.77 -5.09 -6.12
CA ALA A 119 -7.20 -3.70 -6.13
C ALA A 119 -7.11 -3.06 -7.53
N GLN A 120 -6.03 -3.33 -8.28
CA GLN A 120 -5.87 -2.91 -9.68
C GLN A 120 -7.00 -3.40 -10.58
N THR A 121 -7.38 -4.67 -10.43
CA THR A 121 -8.42 -5.29 -11.27
C THR A 121 -9.79 -4.67 -11.00
N LYS A 122 -10.08 -4.29 -9.74
CA LYS A 122 -11.33 -3.60 -9.38
C LYS A 122 -11.34 -2.11 -9.71
N ALA A 123 -10.17 -1.46 -9.72
CA ALA A 123 -10.04 -0.04 -10.03
C ALA A 123 -10.04 0.24 -11.55
N LYS A 124 -9.83 -0.78 -12.38
CA LYS A 124 -10.13 -0.69 -13.81
C LYS A 124 -11.64 -0.53 -13.99
N LEU A 125 -12.06 0.71 -14.29
CA LEU A 125 -13.23 1.03 -15.10
C LEU A 125 -13.21 0.20 -16.39
#